data_AF-H0JL64-F1
#
_entry.id   AF-H0JL64-F1
#
_cell.length_a   1.000
_cell.length_b   1.000
_cell.length_c   1.000
_cell.angle_alpha   90.00
_cell.angle_beta   90.00
_cell.angle_gamma   90.00
#
_symmetry.space_group_name_H-M   'P 1'
#
loop_
_entity.id
_entity.type
_entity.pdbx_description
1 polymer ?
#
loop_
_entity_poly.entity_id
_entity_poly.type
_entity_poly.pdbx_seq_one_letter_code
_entity_poly.pdbx_strand_id
1 'polypeptide(L)'
;MSIESSGSARQWDIGDPEPAEDVTAVFSVHFDDTDEYEGGVPLRFGRTYSGDWKTYLFGGKAYYDWAELVRRFGPVREGFK
;
A
#
# COMPACT_ATOMS: atom_id res chain seq x y z
N MET A 1 -13.94 -9.58 28.20
CA MET A 1 -14.14 -8.66 27.06
C MET A 1 -12.87 -7.87 26.95
N SER A 2 -11.99 -8.24 26.03
CA SER A 2 -10.60 -7.79 26.02
C SER A 2 -10.25 -7.15 24.69
N ILE A 3 -9.60 -5.98 24.82
CA ILE A 3 -8.70 -5.26 23.92
C ILE A 3 -9.25 -4.75 22.57
N GLU A 4 -9.81 -3.54 22.64
CA GLU A 4 -9.73 -2.55 21.56
C GLU A 4 -8.27 -2.14 21.34
N SER A 5 -7.54 -2.90 20.52
CA SER A 5 -6.34 -2.40 19.84
C SER A 5 -6.70 -2.04 18.42
N SER A 6 -7.48 -0.98 18.23
CA SER A 6 -7.60 -0.33 16.91
C SER A 6 -6.70 0.90 16.90
N GLY A 7 -5.40 0.68 17.07
CA GLY A 7 -4.40 1.66 16.68
C GLY A 7 -4.63 1.95 15.20
N SER A 8 -5.01 3.18 14.88
CA SER A 8 -5.22 3.59 13.49
C SER A 8 -3.93 3.28 12.72
N ALA A 9 -3.99 2.34 11.78
CA ALA A 9 -2.87 2.06 10.88
C ALA A 9 -2.46 3.39 10.24
N ARG A 10 -1.17 3.73 10.28
CA ARG A 10 -0.69 4.99 9.71
C ARG A 10 -1.11 5.05 8.24
N GLN A 11 -1.56 6.22 7.82
CA GLN A 11 -2.02 6.47 6.45
C GLN A 11 -1.15 7.54 5.84
N TRP A 12 -0.85 7.39 4.56
CA TRP A 12 -0.09 8.35 3.76
C TRP A 12 -0.79 8.61 2.44
N ASP A 13 -0.65 9.84 1.94
CA ASP A 13 -1.20 10.29 0.67
C ASP A 13 -0.18 11.20 -0.06
N ILE A 14 -0.62 11.82 -1.16
CA ILE A 14 0.20 12.69 -1.99
C ILE A 14 0.85 13.81 -1.18
N GLY A 15 2.18 13.90 -1.29
CA GLY A 15 2.99 14.90 -0.58
C GLY A 15 3.47 14.47 0.81
N ASP A 16 2.95 13.37 1.36
CA ASP A 16 3.48 12.82 2.60
C ASP A 16 4.88 12.21 2.38
N PRO A 17 5.77 12.33 3.38
CA PRO A 17 7.08 11.71 3.31
C PRO A 17 6.96 10.19 3.25
N GLU A 18 7.97 9.57 2.64
CA GLU A 18 8.05 8.11 2.59
C GLU A 18 8.12 7.51 4.02
N PRO A 19 7.44 6.38 4.29
CA PRO A 19 7.48 5.73 5.59
C PRO A 19 8.91 5.32 5.98
N ALA A 20 9.18 5.24 7.28
CA ALA A 20 10.46 4.75 7.79
C ALA A 20 10.78 3.32 7.28
N GLU A 21 12.06 2.95 7.26
CA GLU A 21 12.55 1.69 6.65
C GLU A 21 11.95 0.40 7.25
N ASP A 22 11.46 0.47 8.49
CA ASP A 22 10.79 -0.62 9.19
C ASP A 22 9.39 -0.94 8.62
N VAL A 23 8.78 0.00 7.91
CA VAL A 23 7.53 -0.23 7.16
C VAL A 23 7.86 -0.95 5.85
N THR A 24 7.46 -2.22 5.77
CA THR A 24 7.78 -3.10 4.63
C THR A 24 6.61 -3.31 3.67
N ALA A 25 5.41 -2.86 4.03
CA ALA A 25 4.23 -2.98 3.20
C ALA A 25 3.24 -1.84 3.43
N VAL A 26 2.56 -1.43 2.36
CA VAL A 26 1.38 -0.55 2.40
C VAL A 26 0.27 -1.11 1.53
N PHE A 27 -0.97 -0.71 1.80
CA PHE A 27 -2.16 -1.13 1.06
C PHE A 27 -2.92 0.07 0.52
N SER A 28 -3.33 0.04 -0.74
CA SER A 28 -4.25 1.06 -1.28
C SER A 28 -5.59 0.99 -0.56
N VAL A 29 -6.17 2.13 -0.19
CA VAL A 29 -7.50 2.13 0.46
C VAL A 29 -8.61 1.90 -0.55
N HIS A 30 -8.46 2.42 -1.76
CA HIS A 30 -9.47 2.38 -2.81
C HIS A 30 -8.82 1.94 -4.13
N PHE A 31 -8.65 0.63 -4.31
CA PHE A 31 -8.35 0.08 -5.63
C PHE A 31 -9.40 -0.96 -5.99
N ASP A 32 -10.13 -0.69 -7.06
CA ASP A 32 -11.14 -1.59 -7.59
C ASP A 32 -10.55 -2.25 -8.84
N ASP A 33 -9.86 -3.37 -8.65
CA ASP A 33 -9.43 -4.22 -9.75
C ASP A 33 -10.58 -5.15 -10.14
N THR A 34 -11.57 -4.61 -10.83
CA THR A 34 -12.76 -5.36 -11.24
C THR A 34 -12.46 -6.44 -12.29
N ASP A 35 -11.28 -6.41 -12.91
CA ASP A 35 -10.88 -7.37 -13.95
C ASP A 35 -10.18 -8.61 -13.37
N GLU A 36 -9.45 -8.48 -12.25
CA GLU A 36 -8.69 -9.59 -11.66
C GLU A 36 -9.31 -10.16 -10.36
N TYR A 37 -10.15 -9.39 -9.65
CA TYR A 37 -10.77 -9.81 -8.38
C TYR A 37 -12.24 -9.35 -8.26
N GLU A 38 -13.18 -10.26 -7.96
CA GLU A 38 -14.64 -10.01 -7.87
C GLU A 38 -15.10 -9.06 -6.71
N GLY A 39 -14.23 -8.19 -6.22
CA GLY A 39 -14.60 -7.12 -5.31
C GLY A 39 -13.38 -6.39 -4.77
N GLY A 40 -13.17 -5.15 -5.22
CA GLY A 40 -12.21 -4.15 -4.73
C GLY A 40 -11.32 -4.54 -3.55
N VAL A 41 -10.33 -5.40 -3.82
CA VAL A 41 -9.36 -5.82 -2.82
C VAL A 41 -8.27 -4.75 -2.76
N PRO A 42 -7.92 -4.24 -1.56
CA PRO A 42 -6.75 -3.39 -1.38
C PRO A 42 -5.49 -3.98 -2.03
N LEU A 43 -4.90 -3.25 -2.98
CA LEU A 43 -3.61 -3.63 -3.56
C LEU A 43 -2.52 -3.51 -2.50
N ARG A 44 -1.76 -4.59 -2.34
CA ARG A 44 -0.57 -4.61 -1.48
C ARG A 44 0.65 -4.15 -2.27
N PHE A 45 1.40 -3.24 -1.69
CA PHE A 45 2.71 -2.81 -2.15
C PHE A 45 3.75 -3.22 -1.12
N GLY A 46 4.74 -4.03 -1.51
CA GLY A 46 5.86 -4.42 -0.66
C GLY A 46 7.09 -3.60 -1.00
N ARG A 47 7.77 -3.06 0.02
CA ARG A 47 9.06 -2.39 -0.16
C ARG A 47 10.13 -3.41 -0.54
N THR A 48 10.94 -3.08 -1.54
CA THR A 48 12.08 -3.87 -2.00
C THR A 48 13.36 -3.48 -1.26
N TYR A 49 14.41 -4.31 -1.37
CA TYR A 49 15.74 -3.98 -0.82
C TYR A 49 16.37 -2.71 -1.43
N SER A 50 15.91 -2.29 -2.61
CA SER A 50 16.39 -1.08 -3.30
C SER A 50 15.61 0.18 -2.93
N GLY A 51 14.58 0.08 -2.08
CA GLY A 51 13.71 1.19 -1.69
C GLY A 51 12.43 1.32 -2.53
N ASP A 52 12.37 0.74 -3.73
CA ASP A 52 11.17 0.77 -4.57
C ASP A 52 10.00 -0.01 -3.94
N TRP A 53 8.78 0.37 -4.30
CA TRP A 53 7.55 -0.30 -3.89
C TRP A 53 7.01 -1.18 -5.00
N LYS A 54 6.93 -2.47 -4.72
CA LYS A 54 6.53 -3.51 -5.67
C LYS A 54 5.10 -3.96 -5.43
N THR A 55 4.33 -4.08 -6.50
CA THR A 55 3.03 -4.77 -6.50
C THR A 55 2.91 -5.73 -7.69
N TYR A 56 1.81 -6.46 -7.74
CA TYR A 56 1.38 -7.22 -8.91
C TYR A 56 0.07 -6.62 -9.40
N LEU A 57 0.05 -6.22 -10.66
CA LEU A 57 -1.08 -5.53 -11.27
C LEU A 57 -1.16 -5.92 -12.76
N PHE A 58 -2.38 -6.19 -13.26
CA PHE A 58 -2.64 -6.57 -14.66
C PHE A 58 -1.77 -7.74 -15.15
N GLY A 59 -1.62 -8.78 -14.31
CA GLY A 59 -0.79 -9.95 -14.64
C GLY A 59 0.73 -9.72 -14.67
N GLY A 60 1.22 -8.55 -14.22
CA GLY A 60 2.63 -8.19 -14.24
C GLY A 60 3.16 -7.65 -12.91
N LYS A 61 4.49 -7.61 -12.77
CA LYS A 61 5.14 -6.89 -11.65
C LYS A 61 5.21 -5.41 -12.00
N ALA A 62 4.78 -4.56 -11.08
CA ALA A 62 4.97 -3.12 -11.16
C ALA A 62 5.83 -2.64 -10.00
N TYR A 63 6.66 -1.64 -10.27
CA TYR A 63 7.58 -1.02 -9.32
C TYR A 63 7.38 0.48 -9.39
N TYR A 64 7.26 1.12 -8.23
CA TYR A 64 7.01 2.55 -8.10
C TYR A 64 7.98 3.12 -7.06
N ASP A 65 8.49 4.33 -7.31
CA ASP A 65 9.01 5.14 -6.22
C ASP A 65 7.85 5.59 -5.31
N TRP A 66 8.18 6.08 -4.12
CA TRP A 66 7.15 6.47 -3.15
C TRP A 66 6.21 7.57 -3.69
N ALA A 67 6.77 8.61 -4.32
CA ALA A 67 5.99 9.75 -4.81
C ALA A 67 5.00 9.31 -5.90
N GLU A 68 5.42 8.39 -6.78
CA GLU A 68 4.56 7.81 -7.79
C GLU A 68 3.48 6.90 -7.20
N LEU A 69 3.83 6.09 -6.20
CA LEU A 69 2.87 5.20 -5.52
C LEU A 69 1.73 6.00 -4.90
N VAL A 70 2.02 7.00 -4.06
CA VAL A 70 0.96 7.78 -3.39
C VAL A 70 0.17 8.65 -4.37
N ARG A 71 0.79 9.10 -5.48
CA ARG A 71 0.07 9.84 -6.52
C ARG A 71 -0.95 8.97 -7.27
N ARG A 72 -0.65 7.68 -7.47
CA ARG A 72 -1.50 6.75 -8.25
C ARG A 72 -2.49 5.97 -7.40
N PHE A 73 -2.10 5.59 -6.20
CA PHE A 73 -2.83 4.65 -5.34
C PHE A 73 -3.09 5.19 -3.93
N GLY A 74 -2.69 6.44 -3.67
CA GLY A 74 -3.01 7.15 -2.44
C GLY A 74 -4.52 7.40 -2.31
N PRO A 75 -5.04 7.45 -1.07
CA PRO A 75 -4.32 7.20 0.18
C PRO A 75 -3.97 5.71 0.36
N VAL A 76 -2.83 5.44 1.00
CA VAL A 76 -2.36 4.09 1.36
C VAL A 76 -2.20 3.95 2.87
N ARG A 77 -2.40 2.74 3.39
CA ARG A 77 -2.29 2.42 4.83
C ARG A 77 -1.17 1.45 5.11
N GLU A 78 -0.59 1.57 6.30
CA GLU A 78 0.43 0.65 6.79
C GLU A 78 -0.07 -0.79 6.76
N GLY A 79 0.74 -1.67 6.19
CA GLY A 79 0.46 -3.09 6.16
C GLY A 79 1.02 -3.79 7.38
N PHE A 80 0.15 -4.48 8.12
CA PHE A 80 0.59 -5.40 9.17
C PHE A 80 1.15 -6.69 8.53
N LYS A 81 2.22 -7.21 9.13
CA LYS A 81 2.87 -8.47 8.73
C LYS A 81 2.06 -9.69 9.17
#